data_AF-A0A2N5KES6-F1
#
_entry.id   AF-A0A2N5KES6-F1
#
_cell.length_a   1.000
_cell.length_b   1.000
_cell.length_c   1.000
_cell.angle_alpha   90.00
_cell.angle_beta   90.00
_cell.angle_gamma   90.00
#
_symmetry.space_group_name_H-M   'P 1'
#
loop_
_entity.id
_entity.type
_entity.pdbx_description
1 polymer ?
#
loop_
_entity_poly.entity_id
_entity_poly.type
_entity_poly.pdbx_seq_one_letter_code
_entity_poly.pdbx_strand_id
1 'polypeptide(L)'
;MKIQQHPRMKDILIGDEVMCYRTNMYARVEEVFPAAVCVKVQVMCTVRGRLAFTQVPQLWRADDLENLSVCHYCGSRDELTVERGTGVPSRICQLCHSVASPSLPDEVAAKLPAH
;
A
#
# COMPACT_ATOMS: atom_id res chain seq x y z
N MET A 1 -24.01 7.44 -21.20
CA MET A 1 -23.71 7.10 -19.79
C MET A 1 -22.24 7.42 -19.54
N LYS A 2 -21.90 8.34 -18.63
CA LYS A 2 -20.50 8.59 -18.25
C LYS A 2 -20.16 7.64 -17.10
N ILE A 3 -19.23 6.72 -17.32
CA ILE A 3 -18.71 5.86 -16.25
C ILE A 3 -17.85 6.75 -15.35
N GLN A 4 -18.25 6.90 -14.09
CA GLN A 4 -17.48 7.64 -13.10
C GLN A 4 -16.40 6.73 -12.52
N GLN A 5 -15.18 7.27 -12.41
CA GLN A 5 -14.08 6.57 -11.77
C GLN A 5 -14.32 6.54 -10.25
N HIS A 6 -14.11 5.38 -9.66
CA HIS A 6 -14.18 5.21 -8.21
C HIS A 6 -13.06 6.04 -7.54
N PRO A 7 -13.33 6.78 -6.45
CA PRO A 7 -12.36 7.71 -5.85
C PRO A 7 -11.00 7.08 -5.52
N ARG A 8 -11.00 5.83 -5.03
CA ARG A 8 -9.77 5.07 -4.71
C ARG A 8 -8.89 4.73 -5.91
N MET A 9 -9.45 4.76 -7.12
CA MET A 9 -8.71 4.42 -8.33
C MET A 9 -7.92 5.60 -8.89
N LYS A 10 -8.16 6.81 -8.38
CA LYS A 10 -7.55 8.06 -8.90
C LYS A 10 -6.02 8.00 -8.90
N ASP A 11 -5.45 7.41 -7.85
CA ASP A 11 -4.01 7.45 -7.60
C ASP A 11 -3.32 6.09 -7.84
N ILE A 12 -4.03 5.11 -8.42
CA ILE A 12 -3.49 3.78 -8.73
C ILE A 12 -3.00 3.75 -10.18
N LEU A 13 -1.74 3.34 -10.36
CA LEU A 13 -1.08 3.24 -11.65
C LEU A 13 -0.66 1.80 -11.94
N ILE A 14 -0.46 1.50 -13.23
CA ILE A 14 0.19 0.26 -13.65
C ILE A 14 1.57 0.18 -13.02
N GLY A 15 1.91 -0.98 -12.50
CA GLY A 15 3.16 -1.21 -11.78
C GLY A 15 3.08 -0.91 -10.29
N ASP A 16 1.99 -0.34 -9.77
CA ASP A 16 1.83 -0.16 -8.32
C ASP A 16 1.71 -1.48 -7.59
N GLU A 17 2.19 -1.50 -6.35
CA GLU A 17 1.98 -2.60 -5.43
C GLU A 17 0.67 -2.38 -4.69
N VAL A 18 -0.18 -3.38 -4.71
CA VAL A 18 -1.49 -3.37 -4.05
C VAL A 18 -1.65 -4.59 -3.16
N MET A 19 -2.43 -4.44 -2.09
CA MET A 19 -2.84 -5.55 -1.24
C MET A 19 -4.36 -5.70 -1.26
N CYS A 20 -4.83 -6.94 -1.41
CA CYS A 20 -6.25 -7.26 -1.30
C CYS A 20 -6.61 -7.61 0.14
N TYR A 21 -7.50 -6.83 0.77
CA TYR A 21 -7.90 -7.01 2.17
C TYR A 21 -8.52 -8.39 2.43
N ARG A 22 -9.29 -8.92 1.47
CA ARG A 22 -10.02 -10.19 1.64
C ARG A 22 -9.11 -11.40 1.66
N THR A 23 -8.06 -11.37 0.85
CA THR A 23 -7.16 -12.53 0.67
C THR A 23 -5.80 -12.31 1.33
N ASN A 24 -5.52 -11.11 1.84
CA ASN A 24 -4.19 -10.68 2.31
C ASN A 24 -3.08 -10.97 1.29
N MET A 25 -3.42 -10.87 0.00
CA MET A 25 -2.47 -11.10 -1.08
C MET A 25 -1.90 -9.80 -1.59
N TYR A 26 -0.61 -9.82 -1.90
CA TYR A 26 0.11 -8.72 -2.52
C TYR A 26 0.29 -9.02 -4.00
N ALA A 27 0.09 -8.01 -4.84
CA ALA A 27 0.35 -8.14 -6.25
C ALA A 27 0.75 -6.79 -6.86
N ARG A 28 1.25 -6.85 -8.09
CA ARG A 28 1.53 -5.67 -8.90
C ARG A 28 0.39 -5.44 -9.90
N VAL A 29 -0.02 -4.19 -10.04
CA VAL A 29 -1.07 -3.78 -10.99
C VAL A 29 -0.55 -3.96 -12.41
N GLU A 30 -1.31 -4.70 -13.22
CA GLU A 30 -1.05 -4.90 -14.65
C GLU A 30 -1.95 -4.00 -15.51
N GLU A 31 -3.17 -3.73 -15.05
CA GLU A 31 -4.13 -2.88 -15.75
C GLU A 31 -5.07 -2.18 -14.75
N VAL A 32 -5.51 -0.96 -15.09
CA VAL A 32 -6.38 -0.13 -14.26
C VAL A 32 -7.71 0.11 -14.96
N PHE A 33 -8.80 -0.16 -14.26
CA PHE A 33 -10.18 0.08 -14.69
C PHE A 33 -10.84 1.15 -13.81
N PRO A 34 -12.00 1.72 -14.21
CA PRO A 34 -12.65 2.77 -13.43
C PRO A 34 -12.97 2.41 -11.98
N ALA A 35 -13.18 1.13 -11.65
CA ALA A 35 -13.53 0.68 -10.29
C ALA A 35 -12.79 -0.60 -9.86
N ALA A 36 -11.70 -0.97 -10.56
CA ALA A 36 -10.97 -2.20 -10.30
C ALA A 36 -9.54 -2.15 -10.88
N VAL A 37 -8.68 -3.07 -10.47
CA VAL A 37 -7.40 -3.36 -11.12
C VAL A 37 -7.35 -4.81 -11.57
N CYS A 38 -6.63 -5.07 -12.65
CA CYS A 38 -6.14 -6.41 -12.94
C CYS A 38 -4.74 -6.58 -12.34
N VAL A 39 -4.51 -7.71 -11.69
CA VAL A 39 -3.22 -8.13 -11.16
C VAL A 39 -2.91 -9.55 -11.65
N LYS A 40 -1.64 -9.94 -11.64
CA LYS A 40 -1.25 -11.35 -11.83
C LYS A 40 -0.80 -11.93 -10.49
N VAL A 41 -1.45 -13.01 -10.07
CA VAL A 41 -1.04 -13.76 -8.89
C VAL A 41 -0.41 -15.08 -9.30
N GLN A 42 0.62 -15.50 -8.56
CA GLN A 42 1.21 -16.83 -8.74
C GLN A 42 0.39 -17.84 -7.95
N VAL A 43 -0.08 -18.88 -8.63
CA VAL A 43 -0.80 -20.00 -8.03
C VAL A 43 0.06 -21.24 -8.19
N MET A 44 0.30 -21.94 -7.09
CA MET A 44 0.93 -23.26 -7.12
C MET A 44 -0.12 -24.31 -7.43
N CYS A 45 0.09 -25.10 -8.47
CA CYS A 45 -0.80 -26.18 -8.87
C CYS A 45 -0.01 -27.46 -9.19
N THR A 46 -0.69 -28.60 -9.14
CA THR A 46 -0.10 -29.88 -9.51
C THR A 46 -0.54 -30.25 -10.93
N VAL A 47 0.42 -30.33 -11.85
CA VAL A 47 0.19 -30.72 -13.25
C VAL A 47 0.88 -32.04 -13.49
N ARG A 48 0.11 -33.10 -13.78
CA ARG A 48 0.61 -34.47 -14.02
C ARG A 48 1.54 -34.99 -12.90
N GLY A 49 1.16 -34.74 -11.65
CA GLY A 49 1.92 -35.16 -10.47
C GLY A 49 3.16 -34.33 -10.16
N ARG A 50 3.41 -33.23 -10.88
CA ARG A 50 4.52 -32.29 -10.60
C ARG A 50 3.97 -30.94 -10.14
N LEU A 51 4.65 -30.32 -9.18
CA LEU A 51 4.35 -28.94 -8.78
C LEU A 51 4.77 -27.97 -9.88
N ALA A 52 3.89 -27.06 -10.22
CA ALA A 52 4.12 -25.97 -11.16
C ALA A 52 3.54 -24.67 -10.60
N PHE A 53 4.16 -23.54 -10.93
CA PHE A 53 3.60 -22.22 -10.68
C PHE A 53 2.98 -21.70 -11.97
N THR A 54 1.77 -21.17 -11.87
CA THR A 54 1.07 -20.53 -12.98
C THR A 54 0.64 -19.13 -12.59
N GLN A 55 0.74 -18.19 -13.53
CA GLN A 55 0.23 -16.84 -13.36
C GLN A 55 -1.24 -16.79 -13.75
N VAL A 56 -2.09 -16.42 -12.80
CA VAL A 56 -3.53 -16.27 -13.02
C VAL A 56 -3.87 -14.79 -12.92
N PRO A 57 -4.47 -14.19 -13.96
CA PRO A 57 -4.98 -12.83 -13.86
C PRO A 57 -6.17 -12.81 -12.89
N GLN A 58 -6.21 -11.81 -12.03
CA GLN A 58 -7.32 -11.55 -11.12
C GLN A 58 -7.76 -10.12 -11.20
N LEU A 59 -9.08 -9.91 -11.16
CA LEU A 59 -9.70 -8.60 -11.09
C LEU A 59 -10.02 -8.28 -9.62
N TRP A 60 -9.38 -7.27 -9.06
CA TRP A 60 -9.62 -6.80 -7.70
C TRP A 60 -10.38 -5.48 -7.72
N ARG A 61 -11.48 -5.40 -6.96
CA ARG A 61 -12.33 -4.21 -6.90
C ARG A 61 -11.69 -3.14 -6.03
N ALA A 62 -11.99 -1.87 -6.33
CA ALA A 62 -11.47 -0.72 -5.59
C ALA A 62 -11.77 -0.76 -4.07
N ASP A 63 -12.90 -1.35 -3.68
CA ASP A 63 -13.29 -1.49 -2.28
C ASP A 63 -12.44 -2.51 -1.51
N ASP A 64 -11.89 -3.49 -2.22
CA ASP A 64 -11.20 -4.65 -1.66
C ASP A 64 -9.68 -4.50 -1.63
N LEU A 65 -9.15 -3.38 -2.11
CA LEU A 65 -7.71 -3.18 -2.25
C LEU A 65 -7.19 -1.92 -1.54
N GLU A 66 -5.91 -1.97 -1.19
CA GLU A 66 -5.10 -0.86 -0.71
C GLU A 66 -3.94 -0.60 -1.68
N ASN A 67 -3.67 0.67 -2.01
CA ASN A 67 -2.47 1.04 -2.76
C ASN A 67 -1.30 1.22 -1.81
N LEU A 68 -0.29 0.36 -1.94
CA LEU A 68 0.90 0.41 -1.11
C LEU A 68 1.99 1.30 -1.70
N SER A 69 1.89 1.72 -2.97
CA SER A 69 2.87 2.56 -3.66
C SER A 69 2.77 4.05 -3.36
N VAL A 70 1.85 4.45 -2.48
CA VAL A 70 1.60 5.85 -2.11
C VAL A 70 1.69 6.03 -0.61
N CYS A 71 1.88 7.27 -0.17
CA CYS A 71 1.81 7.64 1.23
C CYS A 71 0.42 7.34 1.79
N HIS A 72 0.37 6.57 2.87
CA HIS A 72 -0.87 6.16 3.52
C HIS A 72 -1.76 7.35 3.95
N TYR A 73 -1.15 8.50 4.26
CA TYR A 73 -1.88 9.67 4.75
C TYR A 73 -2.27 10.68 3.67
N CYS A 74 -1.39 10.95 2.71
CA CYS A 74 -1.58 12.05 1.76
C CYS A 74 -1.61 11.62 0.28
N GLY A 75 -1.36 10.34 -0.03
CA GLY A 75 -1.32 9.84 -1.39
C GLY A 75 -0.08 10.25 -2.20
N SER A 76 0.88 10.99 -1.63
CA SER A 76 2.14 11.35 -2.30
C SER A 76 2.96 10.12 -2.66
N ARG A 77 3.75 10.21 -3.72
CA ARG A 77 4.71 9.18 -4.16
C ARG A 77 6.16 9.52 -3.81
N ASP A 78 6.39 10.73 -3.31
CA ASP A 78 7.73 11.25 -3.07
C ASP A 78 8.25 10.84 -1.70
N GLU A 79 9.54 10.50 -1.66
CA GLU A 79 10.30 10.25 -0.42
C GLU A 79 9.59 9.29 0.56
N LEU A 80 9.10 8.18 0.02
CA LEU A 80 8.37 7.16 0.78
C LEU A 80 9.33 6.30 1.61
N THR A 81 9.05 6.22 2.91
CA THR A 81 9.70 5.30 3.86
C THR A 81 8.72 4.19 4.22
N VAL A 82 9.21 2.96 4.35
CA VAL A 82 8.39 1.79 4.74
C VAL A 82 8.30 1.71 6.26
N GLU A 83 7.09 1.79 6.79
CA GLU A 83 6.78 1.51 8.19
C GLU A 83 6.50 0.02 8.40
N ARG A 84 7.16 -0.59 9.39
CA ARG A 84 7.07 -2.02 9.71
C ARG A 84 6.45 -2.28 11.09
N GLY A 85 5.42 -1.53 11.47
CA GLY A 85 4.76 -1.66 12.78
C GLY A 85 3.59 -2.66 12.85
N THR A 86 2.86 -2.87 11.74
CA THR A 86 1.52 -3.49 11.77
C THR A 86 1.37 -4.79 10.97
N GLY A 87 2.48 -5.37 10.49
CA GLY A 87 2.48 -6.59 9.68
C GLY A 87 2.10 -6.40 8.21
N VAL A 88 1.46 -5.27 7.86
CA VAL A 88 1.27 -4.80 6.48
C VAL A 88 2.23 -3.64 6.23
N PRO A 89 3.14 -3.72 5.25
CA PRO A 89 4.06 -2.62 4.96
C PRO A 89 3.25 -1.42 4.43
N SER A 90 3.15 -0.38 5.25
CA SER A 90 2.62 0.92 4.82
C SER A 90 3.76 1.83 4.44
N ARG A 91 3.54 2.71 3.48
CA ARG A 91 4.52 3.71 3.05
C ARG A 91 4.06 5.07 3.53
N ILE A 92 4.99 5.86 4.05
CA ILE A 92 4.74 7.21 4.55
C ILE A 92 5.80 8.14 3.98
N CYS A 93 5.39 9.26 3.40
CA CYS A 93 6.35 10.27 2.92
C CYS A 93 7.01 11.01 4.09
N GLN A 94 8.20 11.57 3.88
CA GLN A 94 8.93 12.30 4.92
C GLN A 94 8.12 13.40 5.61
N LEU A 95 7.31 14.15 4.85
CA LEU A 95 6.45 15.21 5.41
C LEU A 95 5.40 14.66 6.38
N CYS A 96 4.72 13.56 6.02
CA CYS A 96 3.74 12.97 6.92
C CYS A 96 4.40 12.27 8.09
N HIS A 97 5.60 11.71 7.89
CA HIS A 97 6.36 11.10 8.97
C HIS A 97 6.80 12.13 10.01
N SER A 98 7.28 13.31 9.60
CA SER A 98 7.74 14.36 10.54
C SER A 98 6.60 14.96 11.38
N VAL A 99 5.38 14.99 10.84
CA VAL A 99 4.18 15.38 11.59
C VAL A 99 3.71 14.27 12.54
N ALA A 100 3.84 13.00 12.13
CA ALA A 100 3.41 11.85 12.91
C ALA A 100 4.39 11.48 14.05
N SER A 101 5.67 11.84 13.92
CA SER A 101 6.63 11.79 15.02
C SER A 101 6.48 13.05 15.87
N PRO A 102 5.80 13.03 17.03
CA PRO A 102 6.06 14.07 18.01
C PRO A 102 7.54 13.97 18.34
N SER A 103 8.33 14.97 17.95
CA SER A 103 9.59 15.23 18.64
C SER A 103 9.25 15.26 20.12
N LEU A 104 9.71 14.28 20.89
CA LEU A 104 9.62 14.26 22.35
C LEU A 104 9.96 15.67 22.87
N PRO A 105 9.00 16.45 23.37
CA PRO A 105 9.35 17.58 24.20
C PRO A 105 9.63 17.01 25.60
N ASP A 106 10.77 17.38 26.19
CA ASP A 106 11.08 17.32 27.63
C ASP A 106 12.30 16.48 28.06
N GLU A 107 13.48 16.80 27.51
CA GLU A 107 14.75 16.67 28.28
C GLU A 107 15.54 18.00 28.34
N VAL A 108 14.86 19.14 28.23
CA VAL A 108 15.45 20.46 28.57
C VAL A 108 15.02 20.95 29.95
N ALA A 109 14.22 20.17 30.70
CA ALA A 109 13.81 20.49 32.07
C ALA A 109 14.86 20.11 33.15
N ALA A 110 16.05 19.60 32.79
CA ALA A 110 17.12 19.25 33.73
C ALA A 110 18.18 20.36 33.94
N LYS A 111 17.94 21.58 33.46
CA LYS A 111 18.82 22.75 33.71
C LYS A 111 18.03 23.94 34.26
N LEU A 112 17.48 23.80 35.46
CA LEU A 112 17.29 24.95 36.35
C LEU A 112 18.14 24.75 37.61
N PRO A 113 19.00 25.71 37.98
CA PRO A 113 19.74 25.65 39.24
C PRO A 113 18.76 25.83 40.41
N ALA A 114 18.85 24.94 41.39
CA ALA A 114 18.17 25.12 42.68
C ALA A 114 18.76 26.35 43.38
N HIS A 115 17.90 27.31 43.71
CA HIS A 115 18.19 28.38 44.67
C HIS A 115 18.09 27.86 46.09
#